data_AF-A0A357G7H4-F1
#
_entry.id   AF-A0A357G7H4-F1
#
_cell.length_a   1.000
_cell.length_b   1.000
_cell.length_c   1.000
_cell.angle_alpha   90.00
_cell.angle_beta   90.00
_cell.angle_gamma   90.00
#
_symmetry.space_group_name_H-M   'P 1'
#
loop_
_entity.id
_entity.type
_entity.pdbx_description
1 polymer ?
#
loop_
_entity_poly.entity_id
_entity_poly.type
_entity_poly.pdbx_seq_one_letter_code
_entity_poly.pdbx_strand_id
1 'polypeptide(L)'
;MLEKTMNVSEKWKDPKIGLMFFGILILGIIVVVALTRERIVSPIDNQVTVTGQGKVAYQPDIANVTLGVQVEKADSAENALKQLNEKMNNIVAAIEGASVPKKNIQTQAYSLYPQYDFKNGASVVSGYGANQQLSIKIEGIQENTELVSGVITAASSAGINQVTGISFDVSSVSDLKQQARIMAVADAKAKALELSNVTGTRLGKIVGWYENAVGSPDPQPLMGLGGSAMDAKEVSPRIPSGTQEIVVEMSLNYQVK
;
A
#
# COMPACT_ATOMS: atom_id res chain seq x y z
N MET A 1 -6.32 86.50 24.58
CA MET A 1 -6.15 85.04 24.37
C MET A 1 -5.73 84.46 25.70
N LEU A 2 -6.66 83.85 26.44
CA LEU A 2 -6.38 83.20 27.72
C LEU A 2 -6.29 81.71 27.47
N GLU A 3 -5.10 81.14 27.67
CA GLU A 3 -4.85 79.71 27.63
C GLU A 3 -5.66 79.02 28.72
N LYS A 4 -6.58 78.16 28.29
CA LYS A 4 -7.30 77.25 29.17
C LYS A 4 -6.31 76.16 29.58
N THR A 5 -5.60 76.37 30.68
CA THR A 5 -4.74 75.35 31.29
C THR A 5 -5.60 74.15 31.66
N MET A 6 -5.54 73.09 30.85
CA MET A 6 -6.24 71.85 31.15
C MET A 6 -5.63 71.25 32.41
N ASN A 7 -6.40 71.28 33.51
CA ASN A 7 -6.02 70.67 34.76
C ASN A 7 -6.03 69.14 34.60
N VAL A 8 -4.85 68.57 34.37
CA VAL A 8 -4.65 67.14 34.10
C VAL A 8 -5.23 66.29 35.24
N SER A 9 -5.24 66.80 36.48
CA SER A 9 -5.71 66.07 37.67
C SER A 9 -7.23 65.77 37.68
N GLU A 10 -8.06 66.58 37.03
CA GLU A 10 -9.51 66.37 36.98
C GLU A 10 -9.92 65.26 36.02
N LYS A 11 -9.16 65.04 34.94
CA LYS A 11 -9.46 63.98 33.96
C LYS A 11 -9.34 62.57 34.56
N TRP A 12 -8.43 62.35 35.50
CA TRP A 12 -8.24 61.03 36.16
C TRP A 12 -9.42 60.60 37.03
N LYS A 13 -10.35 61.51 37.36
CA LYS A 13 -11.58 61.20 38.11
C LYS A 13 -12.72 60.72 37.19
N ASP A 14 -12.56 60.79 35.87
CA ASP A 14 -13.57 60.26 34.94
C ASP A 14 -13.55 58.72 34.97
N PRO A 15 -14.66 58.06 35.36
CA PRO A 15 -14.75 56.59 35.41
C PRO A 15 -14.44 55.94 34.05
N LYS A 16 -14.61 56.66 32.93
CA LYS A 16 -14.27 56.17 31.59
C LYS A 16 -12.76 55.96 31.41
N ILE A 17 -11.93 56.78 32.04
CA ILE A 17 -10.47 56.65 31.96
C ILE A 17 -10.02 55.39 32.71
N GLY A 18 -10.59 55.14 33.90
CA GLY A 18 -10.35 53.89 34.64
C GLY A 18 -10.78 52.65 33.84
N LEU A 19 -11.94 52.71 33.17
CA LEU A 19 -12.43 51.62 32.32
C LEU A 19 -11.51 51.38 31.11
N MET A 20 -10.96 52.43 30.52
CA MET A 20 -10.03 52.34 29.39
C MET A 20 -8.70 51.69 29.79
N PHE A 21 -8.13 52.06 30.95
CA PHE A 21 -6.93 51.41 31.49
C PHE A 21 -7.18 49.94 31.84
N PHE A 22 -8.34 49.64 32.43
CA PHE A 22 -8.72 48.25 32.73
C PHE A 22 -8.89 47.42 31.44
N GLY A 23 -9.49 47.99 30.41
CA GLY A 23 -9.60 47.38 29.09
C GLY A 23 -8.24 47.10 28.45
N ILE A 24 -7.30 48.05 28.52
CA ILE A 24 -5.92 47.89 28.03
C ILE A 24 -5.18 46.81 28.81
N LEU A 25 -5.37 46.74 30.13
CA LEU A 25 -4.76 45.71 30.98
C LEU A 25 -5.27 44.31 30.60
N ILE A 26 -6.58 44.15 30.41
CA ILE A 26 -7.18 42.89 29.97
C ILE A 26 -6.67 42.50 28.58
N LEU A 27 -6.61 43.43 27.64
CA LEU A 27 -6.05 43.21 26.31
C LEU A 27 -4.57 42.78 26.39
N GLY A 28 -3.79 43.41 27.26
CA GLY A 28 -2.41 43.04 27.53
C GLY A 28 -2.28 41.60 28.05
N ILE A 29 -3.12 41.21 29.01
CA ILE A 29 -3.14 39.83 29.53
C ILE A 29 -3.54 38.83 28.44
N ILE A 30 -4.55 39.14 27.64
CA ILE A 30 -4.99 38.27 26.52
C ILE A 30 -3.86 38.11 25.50
N VAL A 31 -3.15 39.18 25.15
CA VAL A 31 -2.01 39.14 24.24
C VAL A 31 -0.85 38.32 24.83
N VAL A 32 -0.52 38.50 26.11
CA VAL A 32 0.52 37.70 26.78
C VAL A 32 0.15 36.22 26.82
N VAL A 33 -1.11 35.89 27.14
CA VAL A 33 -1.60 34.51 27.14
C VAL A 33 -1.58 33.93 25.72
N ALA A 34 -1.98 34.69 24.70
CA ALA A 34 -1.95 34.24 23.31
C ALA A 34 -0.52 33.98 22.81
N LEU A 35 0.44 34.86 23.13
CA LEU A 35 1.84 34.70 22.75
C LEU A 35 2.55 33.58 23.54
N THR A 36 2.13 33.31 24.77
CA THR A 36 2.70 32.22 25.57
C THR A 36 2.04 30.87 25.29
N ARG A 37 0.83 30.84 24.73
CA ARG A 37 0.08 29.61 24.40
C ARG A 37 0.86 28.71 23.44
N GLU A 38 1.54 29.26 22.44
CA GLU A 38 2.33 28.46 21.48
C GLU A 38 3.48 27.72 22.17
N ARG A 39 4.15 28.35 23.15
CA ARG A 39 5.23 27.73 23.94
C ARG A 39 4.73 26.71 24.98
N ILE A 40 3.52 26.90 25.50
CA ILE A 40 2.93 26.01 26.51
C ILE A 40 2.33 24.75 25.86
N VAL A 41 1.82 24.86 24.64
CA VAL A 41 1.08 23.77 23.98
C VAL A 41 1.98 22.87 23.13
N SER A 42 3.13 23.35 22.65
CA SER A 42 4.09 22.55 21.87
C SER A 42 5.55 22.77 22.31
N PRO A 43 6.04 22.08 23.36
CA PRO A 43 7.46 22.08 23.68
C PRO A 43 8.20 21.19 22.65
N ILE A 44 8.58 21.76 21.51
CA ILE A 44 9.42 21.08 20.51
C ILE A 44 10.89 20.99 21.00
N ASP A 45 11.28 21.70 22.05
CA ASP A 45 12.69 22.02 22.29
C ASP A 45 13.57 20.90 22.85
N ASN A 46 13.06 19.73 23.24
CA ASN A 46 13.90 18.67 23.86
C ASN A 46 13.49 17.25 23.44
N GLN A 47 13.47 16.95 22.14
CA GLN A 47 13.24 15.59 21.65
C GLN A 47 14.24 15.16 20.60
N VAL A 48 14.56 13.86 20.59
CA VAL A 48 15.28 13.21 19.49
C VAL A 48 14.42 12.07 18.96
N THR A 49 14.32 11.99 17.65
CA THR A 49 13.64 10.91 16.95
C THR A 49 14.67 9.98 16.36
N VAL A 50 14.53 8.69 16.62
CA VAL A 50 15.41 7.65 16.08
C VAL A 50 14.56 6.63 15.34
N THR A 51 14.90 6.40 14.08
CA THR A 51 14.24 5.40 13.24
C THR A 51 15.05 4.12 13.21
N GLY A 52 14.40 3.01 13.52
CA GLY A 52 14.93 1.67 13.39
C GLY A 52 14.20 0.88 12.31
N GLN A 53 14.85 -0.13 11.78
CA GLN A 53 14.35 -0.99 10.71
C GLN A 53 14.38 -2.45 11.18
N GLY A 54 13.28 -3.16 10.91
CA GLY A 54 13.16 -4.59 11.15
C GLY A 54 12.88 -5.31 9.85
N LYS A 55 13.59 -6.42 9.63
CA LYS A 55 13.48 -7.24 8.42
C LYS A 55 13.18 -8.67 8.82
N VAL A 56 12.21 -9.28 8.14
CA VAL A 56 11.87 -10.70 8.28
C VAL A 56 11.88 -11.33 6.91
N ALA A 57 12.81 -12.25 6.68
CA ALA A 57 12.80 -13.08 5.48
C ALA A 57 11.74 -14.17 5.59
N TYR A 58 11.06 -14.48 4.49
CA TYR A 58 10.07 -15.54 4.43
C TYR A 58 10.07 -16.20 3.05
N GLN A 59 9.59 -17.44 3.03
CA GLN A 59 9.31 -18.17 1.80
C GLN A 59 7.81 -18.06 1.51
N PRO A 60 7.38 -17.62 0.31
CA PRO A 60 5.98 -17.55 -0.04
C PRO A 60 5.30 -18.92 0.02
N ASP A 61 4.09 -18.96 0.59
CA ASP A 61 3.24 -20.15 0.68
C ASP A 61 1.96 -20.03 -0.17
N ILE A 62 1.74 -18.86 -0.77
CA ILE A 62 0.63 -18.55 -1.65
C ILE A 62 1.14 -18.02 -2.99
N ALA A 63 0.54 -18.46 -4.09
CA ALA A 63 0.62 -17.79 -5.38
C ALA A 63 -0.76 -17.29 -5.80
N ASN A 64 -0.84 -16.04 -6.26
CA ASN A 64 -2.02 -15.49 -6.92
C ASN A 64 -1.75 -15.43 -8.42
N VAL A 65 -2.55 -16.16 -9.20
CA VAL A 65 -2.42 -16.24 -10.65
C VAL A 65 -3.63 -15.58 -11.29
N THR A 66 -3.41 -14.69 -12.27
CA THR A 66 -4.48 -14.10 -13.06
C THR A 66 -4.48 -14.67 -14.47
N LEU A 67 -5.54 -15.43 -14.78
CA LEU A 67 -5.75 -16.07 -16.07
C LEU A 67 -7.03 -15.56 -16.71
N GLY A 68 -7.15 -15.58 -18.03
CA GLY A 68 -8.35 -15.09 -18.69
C GLY A 68 -8.62 -15.69 -20.06
N VAL A 69 -9.83 -15.40 -20.53
CA VAL A 69 -10.29 -15.67 -21.88
C VAL A 69 -10.73 -14.36 -22.51
N GLN A 70 -10.26 -14.13 -23.72
CA GLN A 70 -10.71 -13.10 -24.63
C GLN A 70 -11.32 -13.77 -25.87
N VAL A 71 -12.61 -13.55 -26.09
CA VAL A 71 -13.26 -13.81 -27.37
C VAL A 71 -13.04 -12.56 -28.22
N GLU A 72 -12.27 -12.68 -29.30
CA GLU A 72 -11.89 -11.53 -30.11
C GLU A 72 -13.07 -10.92 -30.86
N LYS A 73 -13.81 -11.75 -31.62
CA LYS A 73 -14.92 -11.29 -32.46
C LYS A 73 -15.93 -12.41 -32.69
N ALA A 74 -17.17 -12.19 -32.26
CA ALA A 74 -18.35 -12.96 -32.65
C ALA A 74 -19.31 -12.09 -33.47
N ASP A 75 -20.17 -12.75 -34.23
CA ASP A 75 -21.22 -12.16 -35.06
C ASP A 75 -22.31 -11.43 -34.25
N SER A 76 -22.55 -11.86 -33.01
CA SER A 76 -23.49 -11.21 -32.09
C SER A 76 -22.93 -11.15 -30.66
N ALA A 77 -23.46 -10.21 -29.88
CA ALA A 77 -23.17 -10.09 -28.45
C ALA A 77 -23.50 -11.38 -27.68
N GLU A 78 -24.64 -12.00 -28.00
CA GLU A 78 -25.08 -13.27 -27.40
C GLU A 78 -24.08 -14.39 -27.68
N ASN A 79 -23.63 -14.52 -28.93
CA ASN A 79 -22.65 -15.54 -29.30
C ASN A 79 -21.28 -15.28 -28.63
N ALA A 80 -20.86 -14.02 -28.50
CA ALA A 80 -19.62 -13.67 -27.78
C ALA A 80 -19.69 -14.12 -26.31
N LEU A 81 -20.80 -13.82 -25.62
CA LEU A 81 -21.00 -14.21 -24.22
C LEU A 81 -21.13 -15.72 -24.06
N LYS A 82 -21.85 -16.40 -24.98
CA LYS A 82 -22.00 -17.86 -24.96
C LYS A 82 -20.63 -18.55 -25.07
N GLN A 83 -19.83 -18.17 -26.06
CA GLN A 83 -18.48 -18.72 -26.25
C GLN A 83 -17.58 -18.46 -25.03
N LEU A 84 -17.64 -17.26 -24.48
CA LEU A 84 -16.89 -16.90 -23.28
C LEU A 84 -17.30 -17.79 -22.11
N ASN A 85 -18.60 -17.87 -21.80
CA ASN A 85 -19.11 -18.63 -20.66
C ASN A 85 -18.80 -20.14 -20.79
N GLU A 86 -18.91 -20.72 -21.98
CA GLU A 86 -18.56 -22.12 -22.24
C GLU A 86 -17.07 -22.39 -21.95
N LYS A 87 -16.17 -21.54 -22.47
CA LYS A 87 -14.73 -21.65 -22.19
C LYS A 87 -14.43 -21.49 -20.71
N MET A 88 -15.01 -20.48 -20.07
CA MET A 88 -14.78 -20.21 -18.65
C MET A 88 -15.26 -21.34 -17.74
N ASN A 89 -16.39 -21.97 -18.04
CA ASN A 89 -16.87 -23.13 -17.29
C ASN A 89 -15.89 -24.32 -17.38
N ASN A 90 -15.36 -24.60 -18.57
CA ASN A 90 -14.37 -25.66 -18.77
C ASN A 90 -13.06 -25.35 -18.01
N ILE A 91 -12.63 -24.08 -18.02
CA ILE A 91 -11.43 -23.63 -17.31
C ILE A 91 -11.59 -23.75 -15.80
N VAL A 92 -12.72 -23.31 -15.24
CA VAL A 92 -13.00 -23.45 -13.80
C VAL A 92 -12.97 -24.92 -13.40
N ALA A 93 -13.63 -25.80 -14.17
CA ALA A 93 -13.61 -27.24 -13.90
C ALA A 93 -12.21 -27.85 -13.96
N ALA A 94 -11.37 -27.42 -14.92
CA ALA A 94 -9.99 -27.88 -15.03
C ALA A 94 -9.11 -27.40 -13.86
N ILE A 95 -9.30 -26.16 -13.40
CA ILE A 95 -8.59 -25.61 -12.24
C ILE A 95 -9.01 -26.32 -10.95
N GLU A 96 -10.31 -26.62 -10.78
CA GLU A 96 -10.80 -27.43 -9.67
C GLU A 96 -10.21 -28.85 -9.70
N GLY A 97 -10.10 -29.46 -10.89
CA GLY A 97 -9.42 -30.74 -11.09
C GLY A 97 -7.92 -30.72 -10.77
N ALA A 98 -7.28 -29.55 -10.85
CA ALA A 98 -5.90 -29.32 -10.42
C ALA A 98 -5.76 -29.02 -8.91
N SER A 99 -6.73 -29.45 -8.10
CA SER A 99 -6.75 -29.32 -6.63
C SER A 99 -6.87 -27.89 -6.08
N VAL A 100 -7.36 -26.94 -6.88
CA VAL A 100 -7.67 -25.59 -6.39
C VAL A 100 -9.13 -25.54 -5.94
N PRO A 101 -9.42 -25.22 -4.67
CA PRO A 101 -10.80 -25.12 -4.19
C PRO A 101 -11.56 -23.99 -4.89
N LYS A 102 -12.85 -24.19 -5.18
CA LYS A 102 -13.72 -23.16 -5.76
C LYS A 102 -13.69 -21.80 -5.04
N LYS A 103 -13.59 -21.82 -3.70
CA LYS A 103 -13.48 -20.61 -2.87
C LYS A 103 -12.24 -19.74 -3.18
N ASN A 104 -11.23 -20.34 -3.80
CA ASN A 104 -9.98 -19.69 -4.18
C ASN A 104 -9.99 -19.23 -5.65
N ILE A 105 -11.11 -19.38 -6.36
CA ILE A 105 -11.28 -18.96 -7.75
C ILE A 105 -12.28 -17.80 -7.76
N GLN A 106 -11.83 -16.61 -8.13
CA GLN A 106 -12.65 -15.41 -8.17
C GLN A 106 -12.71 -14.85 -9.59
N THR A 107 -13.92 -14.58 -10.08
CA THR A 107 -14.09 -13.86 -11.35
C THR A 107 -13.72 -12.39 -11.20
N GLN A 108 -12.99 -11.87 -12.18
CA GLN A 108 -12.60 -10.48 -12.31
C GLN A 108 -12.77 -10.03 -13.77
N ALA A 109 -12.86 -8.72 -14.00
CA ALA A 109 -12.86 -8.10 -15.33
C ALA A 109 -13.76 -8.80 -16.37
N TYR A 110 -15.07 -8.90 -16.10
CA TYR A 110 -16.06 -9.39 -17.08
C TYR A 110 -16.54 -8.25 -17.95
N SER A 111 -16.32 -8.32 -19.26
CA SER A 111 -16.77 -7.28 -20.18
C SER A 111 -17.21 -7.80 -21.54
N LEU A 112 -18.09 -7.04 -22.18
CA LEU A 112 -18.57 -7.22 -23.55
C LEU A 112 -18.45 -5.88 -24.25
N TYR A 113 -17.91 -5.87 -25.45
CA TYR A 113 -17.67 -4.65 -26.20
C TYR A 113 -17.85 -4.87 -27.71
N PRO A 114 -18.37 -3.88 -28.45
CA PRO A 114 -18.45 -3.96 -29.90
C PRO A 114 -17.06 -3.91 -30.52
N GLN A 115 -16.87 -4.69 -31.58
CA GLN A 115 -15.72 -4.62 -32.48
C GLN A 115 -16.10 -3.79 -33.70
N TYR A 116 -15.15 -3.00 -34.20
CA TYR A 116 -15.37 -2.12 -35.33
C TYR A 116 -14.36 -2.40 -36.44
N ASP A 117 -14.85 -2.42 -37.69
CA ASP A 117 -13.99 -2.39 -38.87
C ASP A 117 -14.09 -1.00 -39.50
N PHE A 118 -12.96 -0.52 -40.05
CA PHE A 118 -12.95 0.73 -40.79
C PHE A 118 -13.28 0.47 -42.27
N LYS A 119 -14.41 0.99 -42.75
CA LYS A 119 -14.86 0.83 -44.14
C LYS A 119 -15.28 2.18 -44.71
N ASN A 120 -14.75 2.54 -45.88
CA ASN A 120 -15.10 3.77 -46.61
C ASN A 120 -15.04 5.06 -45.76
N GLY A 121 -14.04 5.18 -44.88
CA GLY A 121 -13.89 6.36 -44.02
C GLY A 121 -14.80 6.39 -42.78
N ALA A 122 -15.60 5.34 -42.54
CA ALA A 122 -16.49 5.22 -41.39
C ALA A 122 -16.16 3.98 -40.55
N SER A 123 -16.33 4.11 -39.23
CA SER A 123 -16.26 2.99 -38.29
C SER A 123 -17.60 2.26 -38.26
N VAL A 124 -17.61 0.97 -38.61
CA VAL A 124 -18.82 0.15 -38.68
C VAL A 124 -18.66 -1.03 -37.74
N VAL A 125 -19.67 -1.28 -36.89
CA VAL A 125 -19.69 -2.46 -36.01
C VAL A 125 -19.56 -3.70 -36.87
N SER A 126 -18.55 -4.51 -36.56
CA SER A 126 -18.19 -5.70 -37.31
C SER A 126 -18.38 -6.98 -36.51
N GLY A 127 -18.65 -6.86 -35.21
CA GLY A 127 -18.93 -7.96 -34.31
C GLY A 127 -18.86 -7.51 -32.86
N TYR A 128 -18.70 -8.48 -31.96
CA TYR A 128 -18.60 -8.25 -30.52
C TYR A 128 -17.47 -9.09 -29.92
N GLY A 129 -16.65 -8.47 -29.07
CA GLY A 129 -15.64 -9.14 -28.27
C GLY A 129 -16.11 -9.23 -26.82
N ALA A 130 -15.68 -10.27 -26.11
CA ALA A 130 -15.99 -10.44 -24.69
C ALA A 130 -14.77 -10.96 -23.94
N ASN A 131 -14.57 -10.51 -22.70
CA ASN A 131 -13.50 -11.01 -21.85
C ASN A 131 -13.95 -11.31 -20.43
N GLN A 132 -13.21 -12.21 -19.80
CA GLN A 132 -13.30 -12.51 -18.39
C GLN A 132 -11.94 -12.95 -17.88
N GLN A 133 -11.60 -12.53 -16.67
CA GLN A 133 -10.42 -12.99 -15.94
C GLN A 133 -10.83 -13.76 -14.68
N LEU A 134 -9.96 -14.65 -14.23
CA LEU A 134 -10.01 -15.33 -12.95
C LEU A 134 -8.77 -14.93 -12.16
N SER A 135 -8.98 -14.52 -10.92
CA SER A 135 -7.93 -14.51 -9.90
C SER A 135 -7.99 -15.81 -9.13
N ILE A 136 -6.87 -16.53 -9.12
CA ILE A 136 -6.77 -17.89 -8.60
C ILE A 136 -5.72 -17.88 -7.49
N LYS A 137 -6.15 -18.21 -6.27
CA LYS A 137 -5.28 -18.36 -5.11
C LYS A 137 -4.84 -19.82 -4.95
N ILE A 138 -3.55 -20.06 -5.10
CA ILE A 138 -2.92 -21.37 -4.94
C ILE A 138 -2.17 -21.35 -3.60
N GLU A 139 -2.51 -22.27 -2.70
CA GLU A 139 -1.92 -22.40 -1.37
C GLU A 139 -0.95 -23.60 -1.35
N GLY A 140 0.05 -23.60 -0.47
CA GLY A 140 0.96 -24.73 -0.30
C GLY A 140 2.12 -24.77 -1.31
N ILE A 141 2.41 -23.66 -2.00
CA ILE A 141 3.45 -23.62 -3.04
C ILE A 141 4.88 -23.85 -2.51
N GLN A 142 5.10 -23.67 -1.22
CA GLN A 142 6.35 -23.96 -0.52
C GLN A 142 6.62 -25.46 -0.40
N GLU A 143 5.56 -26.28 -0.37
CA GLU A 143 5.65 -27.75 -0.30
C GLU A 143 5.76 -28.34 -1.70
N ASN A 144 5.10 -27.72 -2.69
CA ASN A 144 5.13 -28.15 -4.07
C ASN A 144 5.16 -26.94 -5.03
N THR A 145 6.35 -26.65 -5.56
CA THR A 145 6.58 -25.56 -6.50
C THR A 145 5.95 -25.79 -7.88
N GLU A 146 5.55 -27.02 -8.20
CA GLU A 146 4.90 -27.38 -9.46
C GLU A 146 3.38 -27.11 -9.46
N LEU A 147 2.77 -26.80 -8.30
CA LEU A 147 1.33 -26.51 -8.21
C LEU A 147 0.91 -25.36 -9.14
N VAL A 148 1.71 -24.29 -9.18
CA VAL A 148 1.44 -23.13 -10.03
C VAL A 148 1.49 -23.53 -11.50
N SER A 149 2.54 -24.24 -11.90
CA SER A 149 2.73 -24.73 -13.26
C SER A 149 1.61 -25.69 -13.67
N GLY A 150 1.20 -26.60 -12.79
CA GLY A 150 0.11 -27.55 -13.03
C GLY A 150 -1.23 -26.86 -13.25
N VAL A 151 -1.56 -25.84 -12.45
CA VAL A 151 -2.79 -25.05 -12.63
C VAL A 151 -2.77 -24.30 -13.95
N ILE A 152 -1.64 -23.68 -14.32
CA ILE A 152 -1.50 -22.98 -15.61
C ILE A 152 -1.64 -23.97 -16.78
N THR A 153 -1.01 -25.14 -16.71
CA THR A 153 -1.10 -26.17 -17.75
C THR A 153 -2.52 -26.72 -17.90
N ALA A 154 -3.22 -26.97 -16.77
CA ALA A 154 -4.62 -27.40 -16.78
C ALA A 154 -5.54 -26.34 -17.41
N ALA A 155 -5.39 -25.08 -17.01
CA ALA A 155 -6.16 -23.97 -17.57
C ALA A 155 -5.85 -23.74 -19.06
N SER A 156 -4.58 -23.88 -19.46
CA SER A 156 -4.13 -23.74 -20.85
C SER A 156 -4.78 -24.80 -21.74
N SER A 157 -4.77 -26.05 -21.27
CA SER A 157 -5.42 -27.17 -21.95
C SER A 157 -6.95 -26.99 -22.05
N ALA A 158 -7.55 -26.27 -21.10
CA ALA A 158 -8.97 -25.92 -21.09
C ALA A 158 -9.32 -24.66 -21.92
N GLY A 159 -8.33 -23.97 -22.48
CA GLY A 159 -8.52 -22.91 -23.46
C GLY A 159 -8.44 -21.48 -22.94
N ILE A 160 -7.68 -21.22 -21.86
CA ILE A 160 -7.26 -19.84 -21.58
C ILE A 160 -6.45 -19.28 -22.77
N ASN A 161 -6.50 -17.97 -22.96
CA ASN A 161 -5.65 -17.29 -23.94
C ASN A 161 -5.01 -16.00 -23.39
N GLN A 162 -5.18 -15.74 -22.09
CA GLN A 162 -4.52 -14.66 -21.37
C GLN A 162 -3.90 -15.19 -20.09
N VAL A 163 -2.62 -14.88 -19.88
CA VAL A 163 -1.91 -15.00 -18.60
C VAL A 163 -1.45 -13.59 -18.27
N THR A 164 -2.10 -12.95 -17.29
CA THR A 164 -1.86 -11.52 -17.02
C THR A 164 -0.74 -11.31 -16.01
N GLY A 165 -0.64 -12.17 -15.00
CA GLY A 165 0.39 -12.02 -13.97
C GLY A 165 0.34 -13.09 -12.91
N ILE A 166 1.45 -13.22 -12.19
CA ILE A 166 1.64 -14.12 -11.08
C ILE A 166 2.31 -13.32 -9.97
N SER A 167 1.73 -13.34 -8.78
CA SER A 167 2.32 -12.78 -7.58
C SER A 167 2.40 -13.83 -6.48
N PHE A 168 3.32 -13.63 -5.55
CA PHE A 168 3.58 -14.54 -4.45
C PHE A 168 3.33 -13.81 -3.14
N ASP A 169 2.76 -14.52 -2.17
CA ASP A 169 2.37 -13.99 -0.87
C ASP A 169 2.57 -15.04 0.24
N VAL A 170 2.34 -14.65 1.48
CA VAL A 170 2.44 -15.49 2.67
C VAL A 170 1.20 -15.40 3.55
N SER A 171 0.68 -16.55 3.97
CA SER A 171 -0.54 -16.64 4.78
C SER A 171 -0.39 -15.96 6.14
N SER A 172 0.82 -15.94 6.69
CA SER A 172 1.16 -15.38 8.00
C SER A 172 1.71 -13.94 7.94
N VAL A 173 1.33 -13.14 6.93
CA VAL A 173 1.85 -11.77 6.75
C VAL A 173 1.71 -10.88 7.99
N SER A 174 0.63 -11.03 8.76
CA SER A 174 0.40 -10.25 9.98
C SER A 174 1.45 -10.54 11.05
N ASP A 175 1.76 -11.82 11.27
CA ASP A 175 2.71 -12.27 12.29
C ASP A 175 4.13 -11.86 11.91
N LEU A 176 4.49 -12.00 10.63
CA LEU A 176 5.78 -11.56 10.11
C LEU A 176 5.94 -10.04 10.22
N LYS A 177 4.89 -9.25 9.92
CA LYS A 177 4.88 -7.80 10.16
C LYS A 177 5.04 -7.46 11.64
N GLN A 178 4.41 -8.21 12.55
CA GLN A 178 4.57 -8.00 13.98
C GLN A 178 6.02 -8.30 14.43
N GLN A 179 6.62 -9.37 13.94
CA GLN A 179 8.03 -9.68 14.20
C GLN A 179 8.96 -8.57 13.69
N ALA A 180 8.72 -8.08 12.46
CA ALA A 180 9.47 -6.97 11.89
C ALA A 180 9.32 -5.69 12.73
N ARG A 181 8.13 -5.36 13.25
CA ARG A 181 7.93 -4.22 14.17
C ARG A 181 8.77 -4.34 15.44
N ILE A 182 8.77 -5.51 16.06
CA ILE A 182 9.53 -5.74 17.30
C ILE A 182 11.02 -5.56 17.05
N MET A 183 11.52 -6.09 15.92
CA MET A 183 12.91 -5.89 15.51
C MET A 183 13.22 -4.42 15.19
N ALA A 184 12.34 -3.71 14.51
CA ALA A 184 12.51 -2.28 14.21
C ALA A 184 12.58 -1.43 15.49
N VAL A 185 11.76 -1.72 16.50
CA VAL A 185 11.81 -1.04 17.80
C VAL A 185 13.10 -1.37 18.55
N ALA A 186 13.56 -2.63 18.50
CA ALA A 186 14.82 -3.04 19.12
C ALA A 186 16.02 -2.33 18.46
N ASP A 187 16.05 -2.28 17.14
CA ASP A 187 17.06 -1.57 16.35
C ASP A 187 17.05 -0.06 16.64
N ALA A 188 15.87 0.58 16.68
CA ALA A 188 15.73 1.99 17.03
C ALA A 188 16.28 2.30 18.44
N LYS A 189 16.00 1.43 19.41
CA LYS A 189 16.51 1.56 20.79
C LYS A 189 18.03 1.42 20.86
N ALA A 190 18.59 0.45 20.14
CA ALA A 190 20.04 0.24 20.08
C ALA A 190 20.73 1.45 19.45
N LYS A 191 20.25 1.91 18.29
CA LYS A 191 20.74 3.11 17.61
C LYS A 191 20.66 4.36 18.48
N ALA A 192 19.54 4.55 19.18
CA ALA A 192 19.36 5.69 20.07
C ALA A 192 20.42 5.70 21.17
N LEU A 193 20.66 4.55 21.80
CA LEU A 193 21.67 4.41 22.85
C LEU A 193 23.08 4.72 22.32
N GLU A 194 23.46 4.13 21.18
CA GLU A 194 24.77 4.36 20.55
C GLU A 194 25.00 5.84 20.20
N LEU A 195 24.04 6.47 19.51
CA LEU A 195 24.14 7.87 19.10
C LEU A 195 24.13 8.82 20.31
N SER A 196 23.40 8.48 21.37
CA SER A 196 23.39 9.27 22.60
C SER A 196 24.76 9.30 23.30
N ASN A 197 25.46 8.16 23.30
CA ASN A 197 26.81 8.05 23.86
C ASN A 197 27.83 8.88 23.06
N VAL A 198 27.71 8.90 21.74
CA VAL A 198 28.62 9.67 20.85
C VAL A 198 28.37 11.17 20.95
N THR A 199 27.11 11.58 21.03
CA THR A 199 26.73 13.01 21.06
C THR A 199 26.76 13.63 22.45
N GLY A 200 26.94 12.83 23.50
CA GLY A 200 26.82 13.28 24.90
C GLY A 200 25.38 13.62 25.31
N THR A 201 24.40 13.25 24.49
CA THR A 201 22.98 13.52 24.74
C THR A 201 22.44 12.55 25.77
N ARG A 202 21.72 13.01 26.79
CA ARG A 202 21.09 12.12 27.77
C ARG A 202 19.65 11.79 27.36
N LEU A 203 19.42 10.54 26.94
CA LEU A 203 18.07 10.06 26.62
C LEU A 203 17.17 9.95 27.86
N GLY A 204 15.95 10.45 27.73
CA GLY A 204 14.85 10.34 28.67
C GLY A 204 13.85 9.25 28.28
N LYS A 205 12.58 9.45 28.63
CA LYS A 205 11.51 8.49 28.31
C LYS A 205 11.15 8.56 26.83
N ILE A 206 10.68 7.45 26.26
CA ILE A 206 9.98 7.45 24.97
C ILE A 206 8.63 8.15 25.20
N VAL A 207 8.39 9.23 24.47
CA VAL A 207 7.16 10.05 24.56
C VAL A 207 6.21 9.84 23.39
N GLY A 208 6.67 9.15 22.35
CA GLY A 208 5.84 8.78 21.20
C GLY A 208 6.56 7.77 20.31
N TRP A 209 5.78 7.11 19.46
CA TRP A 209 6.28 6.25 18.41
C TRP A 209 5.31 6.25 17.24
N TYR A 210 5.81 5.96 16.04
CA TYR A 210 4.99 5.79 14.87
C TYR A 210 5.64 4.80 13.89
N GLU A 211 4.80 4.06 13.17
CA GLU A 211 5.22 3.22 12.05
C GLU A 211 5.35 4.10 10.81
N ASN A 212 6.52 4.09 10.19
CA ASN A 212 6.74 4.84 8.96
C ASN A 212 6.12 4.05 7.81
N ALA A 213 5.54 4.75 6.84
CA ALA A 213 5.16 4.15 5.58
C ALA A 213 6.42 3.78 4.81
N VAL A 214 6.91 2.56 5.00
CA VAL A 214 7.91 1.98 4.11
C VAL A 214 7.13 1.54 2.87
N GLY A 215 7.37 2.19 1.73
CA GLY A 215 6.95 1.61 0.47
C GLY A 215 7.57 0.23 0.39
N SER A 216 6.74 -0.83 0.40
CA SER A 216 7.27 -2.16 0.09
C SER A 216 7.95 -2.02 -1.27
N PRO A 217 9.22 -2.44 -1.42
CA PRO A 217 9.84 -2.45 -2.73
C PRO A 217 8.88 -3.23 -3.63
N ASP A 218 8.34 -2.58 -4.66
CA ASP A 218 7.57 -3.30 -5.66
C ASP A 218 8.45 -4.47 -6.11
N PRO A 219 7.99 -5.72 -6.03
CA PRO A 219 8.78 -6.87 -6.45
C PRO A 219 9.19 -6.63 -7.89
N GLN A 220 10.46 -6.24 -8.08
CA GLN A 220 11.01 -5.99 -9.39
C GLN A 220 11.01 -7.34 -10.11
N PRO A 221 10.32 -7.48 -11.25
CA PRO A 221 10.38 -8.71 -12.00
C PRO A 221 11.86 -8.95 -12.36
N LEU A 222 12.41 -10.10 -11.95
CA LEU A 222 13.68 -10.55 -12.50
C LEU A 222 13.48 -10.63 -14.02
N MET A 223 14.06 -9.70 -14.77
CA MET A 223 14.18 -9.82 -16.21
C MET A 223 14.97 -11.10 -16.49
N GLY A 224 14.26 -12.12 -16.96
CA GLY A 224 14.87 -13.39 -17.36
C GLY A 224 15.96 -13.13 -18.38
N LEU A 225 17.20 -13.50 -18.05
CA LEU A 225 18.28 -13.63 -19.00
C LEU A 225 17.86 -14.72 -20.01
N GLY A 226 17.45 -14.26 -21.19
CA GLY A 226 17.04 -15.12 -22.30
C GLY A 226 18.12 -16.15 -22.62
N GLY A 227 17.72 -17.42 -22.62
CA GLY A 227 18.59 -18.55 -22.92
C GLY A 227 17.83 -19.69 -23.58
N SER A 228 17.87 -19.67 -24.91
CA SER A 228 17.86 -20.82 -25.83
C SER A 228 16.68 -21.80 -25.83
N ALA A 229 16.01 -21.85 -26.99
CA ALA A 229 15.09 -22.90 -27.39
C ALA A 229 15.72 -24.30 -27.31
N MET A 230 15.05 -25.24 -26.63
CA MET A 230 15.19 -26.68 -26.87
C MET A 230 13.86 -27.41 -26.59
N ASP A 231 13.48 -28.20 -27.60
CA ASP A 231 12.54 -29.33 -27.63
C ASP A 231 11.08 -29.18 -27.14
N ALA A 232 10.16 -29.45 -28.07
CA ALA A 232 8.74 -29.58 -27.85
C ALA A 232 8.41 -30.90 -27.11
N LYS A 233 8.58 -30.89 -25.79
CA LYS A 233 7.85 -31.76 -24.85
C LYS A 233 7.29 -30.85 -23.76
N GLU A 234 5.96 -30.87 -23.58
CA GLU A 234 5.18 -30.15 -22.57
C GLU A 234 5.98 -29.19 -21.68
N VAL A 235 6.16 -27.96 -22.17
CA VAL A 235 6.90 -26.92 -21.45
C VAL A 235 5.97 -26.33 -20.40
N SER A 236 5.83 -27.00 -19.25
CA SER A 236 5.23 -26.38 -18.08
C SER A 236 6.17 -25.27 -17.59
N PRO A 237 5.72 -24.01 -17.44
CA PRO A 237 6.58 -22.92 -17.01
C PRO A 237 7.06 -23.17 -15.59
N ARG A 238 8.38 -23.20 -15.34
CA ARG A 238 8.93 -23.21 -13.97
C ARG A 238 8.92 -21.78 -13.43
N ILE A 239 8.28 -21.56 -12.29
CA ILE A 239 8.08 -20.22 -11.72
C ILE A 239 8.67 -20.17 -10.32
N PRO A 240 9.96 -19.79 -10.17
CA PRO A 240 10.60 -19.66 -8.87
C PRO A 240 9.98 -18.49 -8.09
N SER A 241 9.53 -18.74 -6.86
CA SER A 241 8.99 -17.70 -5.97
C SER A 241 10.07 -16.89 -5.24
N GLY A 242 11.27 -17.44 -5.10
CA GLY A 242 12.39 -16.82 -4.37
C GLY A 242 12.12 -16.61 -2.87
N THR A 243 13.12 -16.13 -2.15
CA THR A 243 12.96 -15.64 -0.77
C THR A 243 12.55 -14.18 -0.81
N GLN A 244 11.54 -13.80 -0.02
CA GLN A 244 11.07 -12.41 0.10
C GLN A 244 11.33 -11.86 1.50
N GLU A 245 11.28 -10.53 1.64
CA GLU A 245 11.47 -9.85 2.91
C GLU A 245 10.32 -8.91 3.23
N ILE A 246 9.86 -8.93 4.48
CA ILE A 246 9.02 -7.88 5.04
C ILE A 246 9.92 -6.89 5.77
N VAL A 247 9.83 -5.61 5.37
CA VAL A 247 10.57 -4.51 5.98
C VAL A 247 9.58 -3.58 6.68
N VAL A 248 9.86 -3.26 7.94
CA VAL A 248 9.09 -2.28 8.74
C VAL A 248 10.06 -1.28 9.34
N GLU A 249 9.68 -0.01 9.33
CA GLU A 249 10.43 1.06 9.99
C GLU A 249 9.61 1.69 11.10
N MET A 250 10.19 1.77 12.29
CA MET A 250 9.57 2.35 13.47
C MET A 250 10.41 3.53 13.94
N SER A 251 9.76 4.67 14.12
CA SER A 251 10.38 5.87 14.70
C SER A 251 9.99 5.98 16.17
N LEU A 252 10.98 6.20 17.03
CA LEU A 252 10.81 6.41 18.46
C LEU A 252 11.21 7.84 18.82
N ASN A 253 10.33 8.55 19.52
CA ASN A 253 10.58 9.91 19.98
C ASN A 253 10.97 9.86 21.46
N TYR A 254 12.19 10.27 21.76
CA TYR A 254 12.71 10.37 23.12
C TYR A 254 12.67 11.81 23.59
N GLN A 255 12.28 12.02 24.83
CA GLN A 255 12.61 13.26 25.53
C GLN A 255 14.13 13.30 25.80
N VAL A 256 14.76 14.46 25.61
CA VAL A 256 16.17 14.69 25.95
C VAL A 256 16.27 15.44 27.29
N LYS A 257 17.34 15.18 28.05
CA LYS A 257 17.63 15.80 29.35
C LYS A 257 18.91 16.61 29.32
#